data_AF-A0A5C7RDY0-F1
#
_entry.id   AF-A0A5C7RDY0-F1
#
_cell.length_a   1.000
_cell.length_b   1.000
_cell.length_c   1.000
_cell.angle_alpha   90.00
_cell.angle_beta   90.00
_cell.angle_gamma   90.00
#
_symmetry.space_group_name_H-M   'P 1'
#
loop_
_entity.id
_entity.type
_entity.pdbx_description
1 polymer ?
#
loop_
_entity_poly.entity_id
_entity_poly.type
_entity_poly.pdbx_seq_one_letter_code
_entity_poly.pdbx_strand_id
1 'polypeptide(L)'
;MLWKKCFDGLAVTVGLILIGWVLILIALSIWMLDGRPILFRQQRLGLNKQPFSIYKFRTMQNEVVTKSGKVLRQTGLDELAQILNIIKGDMSVVGPRPLTQADITRLGWDDAYHAKRWAIKPGITGLAQLYGGRSAKVSWQMDKVYQAQMSWWLDMRVVLWSLAVNVLGKRRVRTWLMRRKLLT
;
A
#
# COMPACT_ATOMS: atom_id res chain seq x y z
N MET A 1 -3.63 1.54 18.32
CA MET A 1 -3.86 0.33 19.14
C MET A 1 -2.56 -0.45 19.26
N LEU A 2 -2.29 -1.08 20.41
CA LEU A 2 -1.05 -1.81 20.67
C LEU A 2 -0.90 -3.02 19.73
N TRP A 3 -1.95 -3.85 19.60
CA TRP A 3 -1.94 -5.05 18.75
C TRP A 3 -1.55 -4.73 17.30
N LYS A 4 -2.00 -3.58 16.77
CA LYS A 4 -1.71 -3.14 15.40
C LYS A 4 -0.22 -2.84 15.21
N LYS A 5 0.41 -2.20 16.21
CA LYS A 5 1.86 -1.95 16.21
C LYS A 5 2.64 -3.27 16.24
N CYS A 6 2.21 -4.24 17.06
CA CYS A 6 2.83 -5.57 17.11
C CYS A 6 2.69 -6.31 15.78
N PHE A 7 1.50 -6.25 15.15
CA PHE A 7 1.26 -6.84 13.83
C PHE A 7 2.18 -6.22 12.78
N ASP A 8 2.22 -4.89 12.70
CA ASP A 8 3.03 -4.17 11.72
C ASP A 8 4.53 -4.46 11.93
N GLY A 9 5.00 -4.47 13.18
CA GLY A 9 6.37 -4.82 13.52
C GLY A 9 6.74 -6.24 13.12
N LEU A 10 5.92 -7.23 13.48
CA LEU A 10 6.13 -8.64 13.12
C LEU A 10 6.17 -8.82 11.60
N ALA A 11 5.19 -8.25 10.88
CA ALA A 11 5.09 -8.38 9.44
C ALA A 11 6.26 -7.68 8.71
N VAL A 12 6.72 -6.52 9.20
CA VAL A 12 7.93 -5.87 8.68
C VAL A 12 9.17 -6.71 8.94
N THR A 13 9.37 -7.24 10.14
CA THR A 13 10.53 -8.08 10.47
C THR A 13 10.57 -9.33 9.60
N VAL A 14 9.46 -10.06 9.51
CA VAL A 14 9.34 -11.24 8.64
C VAL A 14 9.57 -10.86 7.17
N GLY A 15 8.96 -9.76 6.72
CA GLY A 15 9.16 -9.22 5.38
C GLY A 15 10.64 -8.94 5.09
N LEU A 16 11.34 -8.20 5.95
CA LEU A 16 12.76 -7.89 5.76
C LEU A 16 13.65 -9.14 5.74
N ILE A 17 13.35 -10.16 6.53
CA ILE A 17 14.09 -11.44 6.47
C ILE A 17 13.89 -12.12 5.11
N LEU A 18 12.64 -12.20 4.64
CA LEU A 18 12.30 -12.94 3.41
C LEU A 18 12.68 -12.19 2.13
N ILE A 19 12.49 -10.87 2.10
CA ILE A 19 12.64 -10.04 0.88
C ILE A 19 13.69 -8.94 1.02
N GLY A 20 14.41 -8.83 2.13
CA GLY A 20 15.43 -7.79 2.33
C GLY A 20 16.54 -7.84 1.29
N TRP A 21 17.00 -9.03 0.94
CA TRP A 21 17.98 -9.23 -0.15
C TRP A 21 17.42 -8.75 -1.50
N VAL A 22 16.13 -8.95 -1.77
CA VAL A 22 15.46 -8.43 -2.99
C VAL A 22 15.47 -6.91 -3.01
N LEU A 23 15.23 -6.24 -1.88
CA LEU A 23 15.31 -4.76 -1.79
C LEU A 23 16.70 -4.25 -2.17
N ILE A 24 17.75 -4.94 -1.72
CA ILE A 24 19.14 -4.60 -2.06
C ILE A 24 19.37 -4.79 -3.56
N LEU A 25 18.95 -5.92 -4.13
CA LEU A 25 19.07 -6.16 -5.58
C LEU A 25 18.32 -5.12 -6.41
N ILE A 26 17.10 -4.73 -5.99
CA ILE A 26 16.35 -3.66 -6.64
C ILE A 26 17.14 -2.34 -6.57
N ALA A 27 17.63 -1.97 -5.38
CA ALA A 27 18.40 -0.75 -5.18
C ALA A 27 19.66 -0.71 -6.06
N LEU A 28 20.39 -1.83 -6.14
CA LEU A 28 21.56 -1.99 -7.01
C LEU A 28 21.17 -1.90 -8.48
N SER A 29 20.08 -2.56 -8.91
CA SER A 29 19.62 -2.51 -10.29
C SER A 29 19.28 -1.08 -10.75
N ILE A 30 18.64 -0.30 -9.88
CA ILE A 30 18.33 1.11 -10.17
C ILE A 30 19.62 1.93 -10.23
N TRP A 31 20.53 1.72 -9.27
CA TRP A 31 21.79 2.45 -9.23
C TRP A 31 22.65 2.18 -10.48
N MET A 32 22.74 0.92 -10.92
CA MET A 32 23.55 0.52 -12.07
C MET A 32 22.90 0.88 -13.42
N LEU A 33 21.58 0.75 -13.57
CA LEU A 33 20.89 0.95 -14.85
C LEU A 33 20.37 2.37 -15.05
N ASP A 34 19.95 3.03 -13.98
CA ASP A 34 19.24 4.31 -14.02
C ASP A 34 19.97 5.42 -13.24
N GLY A 35 20.98 5.08 -12.44
CA GLY A 35 21.76 6.02 -11.62
C GLY A 35 21.09 6.42 -10.31
N ARG A 36 21.38 7.64 -9.83
CA ARG A 36 20.82 8.21 -8.59
C ARG A 36 19.75 9.28 -8.89
N PRO A 37 18.79 9.51 -7.98
CA PRO A 37 18.55 8.81 -6.71
C PRO A 37 17.85 7.45 -6.87
N ILE A 38 18.08 6.53 -5.92
CA ILE A 38 17.45 5.20 -5.91
C ILE A 38 15.97 5.28 -5.48
N LEU A 39 15.68 6.14 -4.50
CA LEU A 39 14.33 6.31 -3.96
C LEU A 39 13.69 7.58 -4.51
N PHE A 40 12.41 7.45 -4.84
CA PHE A 40 11.50 8.55 -5.11
C PHE A 40 10.64 8.82 -3.87
N ARG A 41 10.33 10.10 -3.63
CA ARG A 41 9.50 10.55 -2.50
C ARG A 41 8.32 11.34 -3.03
N GLN A 42 7.14 11.13 -2.46
CA GLN A 42 5.94 11.90 -2.78
C GLN A 42 5.16 12.24 -1.50
N GLN A 43 4.62 13.45 -1.42
CA GLN A 43 3.75 13.84 -0.31
C GLN A 43 2.39 13.15 -0.42
N ARG A 44 1.93 12.59 0.70
CA ARG A 44 0.64 11.91 0.87
C ARG A 44 0.03 12.32 2.20
N LEU A 45 -1.27 12.14 2.37
CA LEU A 45 -1.94 12.34 3.66
C LEU A 45 -2.10 11.03 4.40
N GLY A 46 -1.78 11.06 5.70
CA GLY A 46 -1.81 9.91 6.60
C GLY A 46 -2.77 10.10 7.76
N LEU A 47 -2.38 9.58 8.92
CA LEU A 47 -3.15 9.67 10.16
C LEU A 47 -3.44 11.14 10.50
N ASN A 48 -4.67 11.42 10.92
CA ASN A 48 -5.19 12.75 11.21
C ASN A 48 -5.00 13.75 10.05
N LYS A 49 -4.99 13.22 8.82
CA LYS A 49 -4.80 13.99 7.58
C LYS A 49 -3.44 14.72 7.53
N GLN A 50 -2.47 14.27 8.34
CA GLN A 50 -1.14 14.87 8.37
C GLN A 50 -0.32 14.47 7.13
N PRO A 51 0.42 15.41 6.52
CA PRO A 51 1.26 15.10 5.37
C PRO A 51 2.47 14.26 5.79
N PHE A 52 2.82 13.27 4.98
CA PHE A 52 4.04 12.49 5.12
C PHE A 52 4.63 12.13 3.74
N SER A 53 5.94 11.86 3.71
CA SER A 53 6.63 11.44 2.50
C SER A 53 6.57 9.92 2.33
N ILE A 54 5.84 9.45 1.32
CA ILE A 54 5.86 8.03 0.93
C ILE A 54 7.15 7.71 0.18
N TYR A 55 7.76 6.57 0.50
CA TYR A 55 8.95 6.06 -0.18
C TYR A 55 8.58 5.05 -1.27
N LYS A 56 9.12 5.24 -2.46
CA LYS A 56 9.06 4.28 -3.58
C LYS A 56 10.44 4.13 -4.18
N PHE A 57 10.68 2.99 -4.84
CA PHE A 57 11.82 2.93 -5.76
C PHE A 57 11.57 3.83 -6.98
N ARG A 58 12.61 4.51 -7.44
CA ARG A 58 12.51 5.40 -8.61
C ARG A 58 12.28 4.55 -9.86
N THR A 59 11.22 4.86 -10.60
CA THR A 59 10.86 4.17 -11.85
C THR A 59 10.70 5.12 -13.04
N MET A 60 10.89 6.43 -12.83
CA MET A 60 10.81 7.45 -13.87
C MET A 60 11.95 8.46 -13.72
N GLN A 61 12.40 8.98 -14.85
CA GLN A 61 13.36 10.08 -14.96
C GLN A 61 12.91 10.97 -16.11
N ASN A 62 12.76 12.27 -15.85
CA ASN A 62 12.27 13.24 -16.84
C ASN A 62 10.96 12.77 -17.52
N GLU A 63 10.00 12.31 -16.72
CA GLU A 63 8.69 11.79 -17.14
C GLU A 63 8.72 10.49 -17.99
N VAL A 64 9.91 9.97 -18.29
CA VAL A 64 10.10 8.72 -19.03
C VAL A 64 10.33 7.57 -18.04
N VAL A 65 9.69 6.42 -18.30
CA VAL A 65 9.89 5.20 -17.50
C VAL A 65 11.28 4.64 -17.73
N THR A 66 12.01 4.35 -16.65
CA THR A 66 13.37 3.82 -16.73
C THR A 66 13.41 2.32 -17.07
N LYS A 67 14.59 1.80 -17.41
CA LYS A 67 14.74 0.38 -17.78
C LYS A 67 14.33 -0.54 -16.64
N SER A 68 14.86 -0.30 -15.44
CA SER A 68 14.44 -1.04 -14.24
C SER A 68 12.98 -0.74 -13.89
N GLY A 69 12.55 0.51 -14.09
CA GLY A 69 11.21 1.00 -13.80
C GLY A 69 10.09 0.25 -14.54
N LYS A 70 10.34 -0.21 -15.77
CA LYS A 70 9.37 -1.02 -16.53
C LYS A 70 9.00 -2.29 -15.77
N VAL A 71 9.99 -3.02 -15.27
CA VAL A 71 9.78 -4.28 -14.51
C VAL A 71 9.18 -3.98 -13.14
N LEU A 72 9.72 -2.99 -12.43
CA LEU A 72 9.27 -2.64 -11.08
C LEU A 72 7.80 -2.24 -11.05
N ARG A 73 7.32 -1.47 -12.05
CA ARG A 73 5.91 -1.05 -12.13
C ARG A 73 4.97 -2.19 -12.52
N GLN A 74 5.41 -3.11 -13.39
CA GLN A 74 4.61 -4.27 -13.81
C GLN A 74 4.41 -5.24 -12.64
N THR A 75 5.45 -5.46 -11.85
CA THR A 75 5.45 -6.35 -10.70
C THR A 75 4.93 -5.70 -9.41
N GLY A 76 4.90 -4.36 -9.35
CA GLY A 76 4.56 -3.60 -8.14
C GLY A 76 5.68 -3.58 -7.09
N LEU A 77 6.88 -4.04 -7.45
CA LEU A 77 8.04 -4.04 -6.55
C LEU A 77 8.50 -2.62 -6.18
N ASP A 78 8.10 -1.60 -6.94
CA ASP A 78 8.40 -0.20 -6.63
C ASP A 78 7.82 0.26 -5.28
N GLU A 79 6.72 -0.37 -4.85
CA GLU A 79 6.03 -0.04 -3.60
C GLU A 79 6.67 -0.69 -2.37
N LEU A 80 7.60 -1.64 -2.53
CA LEU A 80 8.24 -2.31 -1.40
C LEU A 80 9.07 -1.37 -0.51
N ALA A 81 9.57 -0.26 -1.05
CA ALA A 81 10.26 0.77 -0.29
C ALA A 81 9.38 1.41 0.81
N GLN A 82 8.04 1.25 0.74
CA GLN A 82 7.10 1.73 1.76
C GLN A 82 7.24 1.02 3.10
N ILE A 83 7.95 -0.12 3.18
CA ILE A 83 8.34 -0.72 4.47
C ILE A 83 9.05 0.31 5.36
N LEU A 84 9.83 1.21 4.78
CA LEU A 84 10.47 2.30 5.52
C LEU A 84 9.46 3.25 6.17
N ASN A 85 8.29 3.47 5.55
CA ASN A 85 7.21 4.27 6.15
C ASN A 85 6.55 3.57 7.33
N ILE A 86 6.48 2.23 7.32
CA ILE A 86 5.94 1.46 8.45
C ILE A 86 6.91 1.53 9.62
N ILE A 87 8.21 1.34 9.37
CA ILE A 87 9.27 1.45 10.39
C ILE A 87 9.26 2.85 11.04
N LYS A 88 9.10 3.90 10.24
CA LYS A 88 8.98 5.29 10.73
C LYS A 88 7.68 5.55 11.50
N GLY A 89 6.68 4.71 11.30
CA GLY A 89 5.37 4.86 11.91
C GLY A 89 4.39 5.74 11.14
N ASP A 90 4.69 6.16 9.91
CA ASP A 90 3.75 6.91 9.06
C ASP A 90 2.62 6.03 8.53
N MET A 91 2.97 4.76 8.24
CA MET A 91 2.08 3.77 7.62
C MET A 91 1.91 2.53 8.48
N SER A 92 0.95 1.71 8.08
CA SER A 92 0.68 0.35 8.57
C SER A 92 0.85 -0.64 7.41
N VAL A 93 0.97 -1.94 7.69
CA VAL A 93 0.97 -2.96 6.63
C VAL A 93 -0.39 -3.00 5.92
N VAL A 94 -1.45 -2.95 6.72
CA VAL A 94 -2.84 -2.99 6.27
C VAL A 94 -3.56 -1.70 6.64
N GLY A 95 -4.27 -1.12 5.67
CA GLY A 95 -5.03 0.12 5.86
C GLY A 95 -5.46 0.75 4.54
N PRO A 96 -6.21 1.87 4.60
CA PRO A 96 -6.63 2.61 3.42
C PRO A 96 -5.42 3.07 2.60
N ARG A 97 -5.54 3.10 1.27
CA ARG A 97 -4.46 3.61 0.42
C ARG A 97 -4.14 5.08 0.76
N PRO A 98 -2.86 5.48 0.90
CA PRO A 98 -2.47 6.87 1.08
C PRO A 98 -2.76 7.69 -0.18
N LEU A 99 -3.45 8.82 -0.04
CA LEU A 99 -3.84 9.68 -1.16
C LEU A 99 -3.04 10.97 -1.18
N THR A 100 -2.89 11.57 -2.36
CA THR A 100 -2.40 12.95 -2.47
C THR A 100 -3.52 13.95 -2.18
N GLN A 101 -3.17 15.20 -1.90
CA GLN A 101 -4.18 16.27 -1.83
C GLN A 101 -4.99 16.38 -3.14
N ALA A 102 -4.32 16.29 -4.29
CA ALA A 102 -4.98 16.31 -5.60
C ALA A 102 -5.97 15.14 -5.79
N ASP A 103 -5.64 13.94 -5.31
CA ASP A 103 -6.55 12.79 -5.33
C ASP A 103 -7.80 13.06 -4.49
N ILE A 104 -7.65 13.68 -3.32
CA ILE A 104 -8.77 13.97 -2.41
C ILE A 104 -9.72 14.99 -3.03
N THR A 105 -9.17 16.08 -3.60
CA THR A 105 -9.95 17.09 -4.31
C THR A 105 -10.69 16.46 -5.50
N ARG A 106 -10.00 15.65 -6.31
CA ARG A 106 -10.60 14.96 -7.46
C ARG A 106 -11.71 13.98 -7.07
N LEU A 107 -11.59 13.33 -5.91
CA LEU A 107 -12.59 12.39 -5.40
C LEU A 107 -13.74 13.07 -4.64
N GLY A 108 -13.61 14.35 -4.29
CA GLY A 108 -14.54 15.05 -3.41
C GLY A 108 -14.52 14.52 -1.97
N TRP A 109 -13.36 14.04 -1.49
CA TRP A 109 -13.23 13.39 -0.18
C TRP A 109 -12.74 14.34 0.93
N ASP A 110 -12.93 15.64 0.71
CA ASP A 110 -12.56 16.69 1.67
C ASP A 110 -13.71 17.08 2.61
N ASP A 111 -14.78 16.27 2.63
CA ASP A 111 -15.99 16.51 3.41
C ASP A 111 -15.97 15.82 4.79
N ALA A 112 -16.95 16.18 5.63
CA ALA A 112 -17.13 15.56 6.94
C ALA A 112 -17.49 14.06 6.82
N TYR A 113 -18.09 13.64 5.72
CA TYR A 113 -18.49 12.24 5.49
C TYR A 113 -17.27 11.33 5.35
N HIS A 114 -16.22 11.76 4.64
CA HIS A 114 -14.99 10.99 4.45
C HIS A 114 -13.94 11.24 5.54
N ALA A 115 -14.14 12.22 6.44
CA ALA A 115 -13.18 12.59 7.49
C ALA A 115 -12.70 11.41 8.33
N LYS A 116 -13.58 10.43 8.62
CA LYS A 116 -13.24 9.22 9.40
C LYS A 116 -12.13 8.39 8.75
N ARG A 117 -11.95 8.45 7.43
CA ARG A 117 -10.84 7.79 6.70
C ARG A 117 -9.49 8.03 7.38
N TRP A 118 -9.27 9.25 7.83
CA TRP A 118 -7.99 9.73 8.33
C TRP A 118 -7.76 9.39 9.81
N ALA A 119 -8.72 8.74 10.48
CA ALA A 119 -8.60 8.34 11.89
C ALA A 119 -7.65 7.13 12.11
N ILE A 120 -7.23 6.48 11.03
CA ILE A 120 -6.29 5.35 11.06
C ILE A 120 -5.12 5.58 10.10
N LYS A 121 -4.00 4.91 10.34
CA LYS A 121 -2.84 4.98 9.46
C LYS A 121 -3.17 4.39 8.09
N PRO A 122 -2.69 4.98 6.99
CA PRO A 122 -2.79 4.37 5.68
C PRO A 122 -1.93 3.09 5.60
N GLY A 123 -2.28 2.21 4.66
CA GLY A 123 -1.64 0.91 4.46
C GLY A 123 -0.96 0.75 3.11
N ILE A 124 0.03 -0.14 3.05
CA ILE A 124 0.58 -0.64 1.78
C ILE A 124 -0.55 -1.39 1.04
N THR A 125 -1.20 -2.32 1.73
CA THR A 125 -2.37 -3.06 1.23
C THR A 125 -3.62 -2.78 2.07
N GLY A 126 -4.79 -3.19 1.61
CA GLY A 126 -6.07 -2.92 2.26
C GLY A 126 -7.25 -3.53 1.52
N LEU A 127 -8.43 -3.50 2.13
CA LEU A 127 -9.65 -4.08 1.53
C LEU A 127 -9.97 -3.45 0.18
N ALA A 128 -9.89 -2.11 0.08
CA ALA A 128 -10.15 -1.40 -1.18
C ALA A 128 -9.17 -1.84 -2.30
N GLN A 129 -7.89 -2.00 -1.96
CA GLN A 129 -6.85 -2.45 -2.88
C GLN A 129 -7.10 -3.89 -3.38
N LEU A 130 -7.55 -4.79 -2.49
CA LEU A 130 -7.88 -6.18 -2.84
C LEU A 130 -9.12 -6.29 -3.73
N TYR A 131 -10.23 -5.65 -3.35
CA TYR A 131 -11.47 -5.65 -4.14
C TYR A 131 -11.36 -4.83 -5.44
N GLY A 132 -10.28 -4.05 -5.56
CA GLY A 132 -9.80 -3.51 -6.82
C GLY A 132 -10.34 -2.15 -7.20
N GLY A 133 -10.67 -1.31 -6.22
CA GLY A 133 -10.90 0.13 -6.42
C GLY A 133 -11.79 0.49 -7.61
N ARG A 134 -12.84 -0.31 -7.86
CA ARG A 134 -13.68 -0.21 -9.07
C ARG A 134 -14.35 1.15 -9.24
N SER A 135 -14.60 1.82 -8.12
CA SER A 135 -15.08 3.20 -8.06
C SER A 135 -14.67 3.84 -6.74
N ALA A 136 -14.73 5.18 -6.69
CA ALA A 136 -14.57 5.93 -5.45
C ALA A 136 -15.52 5.39 -4.36
N LYS A 137 -16.80 5.22 -4.70
CA LYS A 137 -17.84 4.73 -3.77
C LYS A 137 -17.50 3.35 -3.19
N VAL A 138 -17.04 2.41 -4.02
CA VAL A 138 -16.65 1.07 -3.55
C VAL A 138 -15.40 1.14 -2.66
N SER A 139 -14.40 1.93 -3.05
CA SER A 139 -13.18 2.11 -2.27
C SER A 139 -13.50 2.66 -0.88
N TRP A 140 -14.33 3.70 -0.82
CA TRP A 140 -14.80 4.26 0.44
C TRP A 140 -15.56 3.25 1.31
N GLN A 141 -16.47 2.48 0.70
CA GLN A 141 -17.22 1.46 1.44
C GLN A 141 -16.29 0.41 2.05
N MET A 142 -15.27 -0.04 1.31
CA MET A 142 -14.29 -1.00 1.82
C MET A 142 -13.44 -0.40 2.95
N ASP A 143 -13.08 0.89 2.85
CA ASP A 143 -12.34 1.57 3.90
C ASP A 143 -13.18 1.76 5.19
N LYS A 144 -14.49 1.96 5.07
CA LYS A 144 -15.42 1.94 6.23
C LYS A 144 -15.56 0.55 6.85
N VAL A 145 -15.74 -0.48 6.03
CA VAL A 145 -15.84 -1.87 6.50
C VAL A 145 -14.57 -2.27 7.24
N TYR A 146 -13.40 -1.94 6.67
CA TYR A 146 -12.11 -2.19 7.32
C TYR A 146 -12.03 -1.52 8.69
N GLN A 147 -12.32 -0.21 8.77
CA GLN A 147 -12.27 0.52 10.04
C GLN A 147 -13.20 -0.05 11.11
N ALA A 148 -14.38 -0.52 10.71
CA ALA A 148 -15.36 -1.10 11.64
C ALA A 148 -14.99 -2.49 12.15
N GLN A 149 -14.23 -3.27 11.36
CA GLN A 149 -13.96 -4.69 11.65
C GLN A 149 -12.46 -4.99 11.88
N MET A 150 -11.63 -3.95 11.92
CA MET A 150 -10.18 -4.07 12.00
C MET A 150 -9.77 -4.94 13.20
N SER A 151 -9.13 -6.05 12.90
CA SER A 151 -8.69 -7.05 13.87
C SER A 151 -7.43 -7.73 13.35
N TRP A 152 -6.70 -8.38 14.25
CA TRP A 152 -5.53 -9.18 13.90
C TRP A 152 -5.80 -10.17 12.75
N TRP A 153 -6.92 -10.88 12.83
CA TRP A 153 -7.30 -11.88 11.83
C TRP A 153 -7.66 -11.27 10.49
N LEU A 154 -8.36 -10.13 10.48
CA LEU A 154 -8.69 -9.43 9.24
C LEU A 154 -7.40 -8.96 8.54
N ASP A 155 -6.48 -8.36 9.28
CA ASP A 155 -5.19 -7.92 8.73
C ASP A 155 -4.39 -9.09 8.15
N MET A 156 -4.31 -10.20 8.87
CA MET A 156 -3.62 -11.40 8.39
C MET A 156 -4.25 -11.92 7.09
N ARG A 157 -5.59 -12.00 7.01
CA ARG A 157 -6.30 -12.41 5.78
C ARG A 157 -6.02 -11.44 4.64
N VAL A 158 -6.01 -10.14 4.89
CA VAL A 158 -5.72 -9.12 3.87
C VAL A 158 -4.30 -9.28 3.33
N VAL A 159 -3.31 -9.49 4.20
CA VAL A 159 -1.92 -9.74 3.79
C VAL A 159 -1.82 -11.01 2.95
N LEU A 160 -2.38 -12.13 3.42
CA LEU A 160 -2.35 -13.41 2.69
C LEU A 160 -3.01 -13.30 1.31
N TRP A 161 -4.17 -12.65 1.21
CA TRP A 161 -4.82 -12.42 -0.07
C TRP A 161 -4.02 -11.48 -0.96
N SER A 162 -3.36 -10.47 -0.39
CA SER A 162 -2.49 -9.57 -1.14
C SER A 162 -1.29 -10.30 -1.74
N LEU A 163 -0.71 -11.25 -1.02
CA LEU A 163 0.35 -12.14 -1.53
C LEU A 163 -0.21 -13.09 -2.60
N ALA A 164 -1.37 -13.70 -2.35
CA ALA A 164 -2.03 -14.58 -3.32
C ALA A 164 -2.36 -13.85 -4.64
N VAL A 165 -2.69 -12.56 -4.61
CA VAL A 165 -2.89 -11.76 -5.83
C VAL A 165 -1.66 -11.74 -6.73
N ASN A 166 -0.46 -11.67 -6.15
CA ASN A 166 0.80 -11.64 -6.89
C ASN A 166 1.15 -13.01 -7.49
N VAL A 167 0.78 -14.11 -6.80
CA VAL A 167 1.08 -15.49 -7.25
C VAL A 167 0.01 -16.04 -8.21
N LEU A 168 -1.27 -15.89 -7.87
CA LEU A 168 -2.41 -16.51 -8.58
C LEU A 168 -3.06 -15.58 -9.62
N GLY A 169 -2.63 -14.32 -9.64
CA GLY A 169 -3.14 -13.29 -10.55
C GLY A 169 -4.36 -12.53 -10.04
N LYS A 170 -4.36 -11.22 -10.28
CA LYS A 170 -5.39 -10.25 -9.83
C LYS A 170 -6.82 -10.66 -10.17
N ARG A 171 -7.07 -11.18 -11.39
CA ARG A 171 -8.43 -11.53 -11.84
C ARG A 171 -9.00 -12.71 -11.04
N ARG A 172 -8.23 -13.78 -10.88
CA ARG A 172 -8.67 -15.03 -10.24
C ARG A 172 -9.01 -14.79 -8.76
N VAL A 173 -8.10 -14.14 -8.03
CA VAL A 173 -8.29 -13.84 -6.61
C VAL A 173 -9.49 -12.92 -6.38
N ARG A 174 -9.66 -11.87 -7.19
CA ARG A 174 -10.81 -10.97 -7.05
C ARG A 174 -12.14 -11.67 -7.27
N THR A 175 -12.22 -12.57 -8.26
CA THR A 175 -13.42 -13.37 -8.50
C THR A 175 -13.75 -14.24 -7.28
N TRP A 176 -12.75 -14.84 -6.64
CA TRP A 176 -12.96 -15.64 -5.42
C TRP A 176 -13.42 -14.80 -4.23
N LEU A 177 -12.76 -13.67 -3.98
CA LEU A 177 -13.13 -12.74 -2.91
C LEU A 177 -14.58 -12.24 -3.05
N MET A 178 -14.99 -11.93 -4.28
CA MET A 178 -16.33 -11.46 -4.59
C MET A 178 -17.39 -12.54 -4.42
N ARG A 179 -17.14 -13.76 -4.91
CA ARG A 179 -18.12 -14.87 -4.85
C ARG A 179 -18.38 -15.36 -3.44
N ARG A 180 -17.36 -15.34 -2.58
CA ARG A 180 -17.41 -15.97 -1.25
C ARG A 180 -17.50 -14.98 -0.08
N LYS A 181 -17.61 -13.66 -0.35
CA LYS A 181 -17.60 -12.59 0.68
C LYS A 181 -16.52 -12.81 1.74
N LEU A 182 -15.31 -13.21 1.32
CA LEU A 182 -14.30 -13.74 2.24
C LEU A 182 -13.69 -12.68 3.16
N LEU A 183 -14.01 -11.41 3.00
CA LEU A 183 -13.41 -10.32 3.78
C LEU A 183 -14.47 -9.30 4.23
N THR A 184 -15.75 -9.63 4.14
CA THR A 184 -16.91 -8.78 4.47
C THR A 184 -17.96 -9.59 5.20
#